data_AF-A0A848T8P8-F1
#
_entry.id   AF-A0A848T8P8-F1
#
_cell.length_a   1.000
_cell.length_b   1.000
_cell.length_c   1.000
_cell.angle_alpha   90.00
_cell.angle_beta   90.00
_cell.angle_gamma   90.00
#
_symmetry.space_group_name_H-M   'P 1'
#
loop_
_entity.id
_entity.type
_entity.pdbx_description
1 polymer ?
#
loop_
_entity_poly.entity_id
_entity_poly.type
_entity_poly.pdbx_seq_one_letter_code
_entity_poly.pdbx_strand_id
1 'polypeptide(L)' 'MSLPERLLTRPIAHRGLHDVTDGRPENSRAAVRAAIARDYSIEIDLQPSADGVAMVFHDY' A
#
# COMPACT_ATOMS: atom_id res chain seq x y z
N MET A 1 18.86 -6.64 -15.56
CA MET A 1 18.30 -6.82 -14.20
C MET A 1 17.01 -7.60 -14.32
N SER A 2 16.80 -8.64 -13.51
CA SER A 2 15.51 -9.34 -13.40
C SER A 2 14.73 -8.81 -12.20
N LEU A 3 13.41 -8.80 -12.30
CA LEU A 3 12.55 -8.46 -11.18
C LEU A 3 12.56 -9.60 -10.14
N PRO A 4 12.36 -9.29 -8.84
CA PRO A 4 12.09 -10.31 -7.84
C PRO A 4 10.87 -11.16 -8.24
N GLU A 5 10.99 -12.49 -8.16
CA GLU A 5 9.95 -13.44 -8.58
C GLU A 5 8.58 -13.17 -7.95
N ARG A 6 8.55 -12.77 -6.67
CA ARG A 6 7.31 -12.45 -5.94
C ARG A 6 6.48 -11.33 -6.57
N LEU A 7 7.09 -10.44 -7.35
CA LEU A 7 6.35 -9.39 -8.08
C LEU A 7 5.69 -9.92 -9.35
N LEU A 8 6.10 -11.10 -9.82
CA LEU A 8 5.58 -11.74 -11.02
C LEU A 8 4.59 -12.86 -10.70
N THR A 9 4.69 -13.46 -9.51
CA THR A 9 3.93 -14.66 -9.15
C THR A 9 2.87 -14.45 -8.07
N ARG A 10 2.82 -13.29 -7.42
CA ARG A 10 1.88 -12.99 -6.33
C ARG A 10 1.15 -11.67 -6.56
N PRO A 11 -0.10 -11.54 -6.08
CA PRO A 11 -0.81 -10.26 -6.11
C PRO A 11 -0.06 -9.17 -5.32
N ILE A 12 -0.23 -7.93 -5.79
CA ILE A 12 0.22 -6.72 -5.10
C ILE A 12 -1.01 -6.09 -4.45
N ALA A 13 -0.92 -5.79 -3.15
CA ALA A 13 -1.98 -5.12 -2.42
C ALA A 13 -2.02 -3.63 -2.80
N HIS A 14 -2.95 -3.30 -3.70
CA HIS A 14 -3.21 -1.94 -4.17
C HIS A 14 -3.73 -1.08 -3.01
N ARG A 15 -2.98 -0.02 -2.67
CA ARG A 15 -3.19 0.85 -1.50
C ARG A 15 -3.20 0.12 -0.16
N GLY A 16 -2.40 -0.94 -0.06
CA GLY A 16 -2.41 -1.87 1.07
C GLY A 16 -3.58 -2.84 1.05
N LEU A 17 -3.59 -3.81 1.97
CA LEU A 17 -4.69 -4.77 2.07
C LEU A 17 -5.85 -4.14 2.85
N HIS A 18 -6.60 -3.27 2.19
CA HIS A 18 -7.69 -2.51 2.77
C HIS A 18 -8.98 -3.34 2.88
N ASP A 19 -9.79 -3.04 3.90
CA ASP A 19 -11.06 -3.69 4.17
C ASP A 19 -11.85 -2.84 5.17
N VAL A 20 -12.98 -2.28 4.73
CA VAL A 20 -13.82 -1.41 5.56
C VAL A 20 -14.42 -2.18 6.74
N THR A 21 -14.72 -3.47 6.56
CA THR A 21 -15.35 -4.29 7.60
C THR A 21 -14.39 -4.64 8.74
N ASP A 22 -13.09 -4.57 8.47
CA ASP A 22 -12.01 -4.87 9.41
C ASP A 22 -11.24 -3.60 9.83
N GLY A 23 -11.82 -2.42 9.61
CA GLY A 23 -11.23 -1.15 10.04
C GLY A 23 -9.88 -0.83 9.38
N ARG A 24 -9.67 -1.28 8.14
CA ARG A 24 -8.44 -1.06 7.35
C ARG A 24 -8.73 -0.13 6.17
N PRO A 25 -8.73 1.21 6.33
CA PRO A 25 -8.83 2.14 5.20
C PRO A 25 -7.69 1.95 4.20
N GLU A 26 -7.91 2.32 2.94
CA GLU A 26 -6.85 2.39 1.93
C GLU A 26 -5.72 3.33 2.36
N ASN A 27 -4.51 3.08 1.87
CA ASN A 27 -3.30 3.86 2.16
C ASN A 27 -2.96 4.01 3.66
N SER A 28 -3.63 3.23 4.52
CA SER A 28 -3.46 3.31 5.96
C SER A 28 -2.38 2.35 6.46
N ARG A 29 -1.81 2.70 7.62
CA ARG A 29 -0.88 1.81 8.32
C ARG A 29 -1.50 0.45 8.67
N ALA A 30 -2.83 0.39 8.86
CA ALA A 30 -3.54 -0.86 9.16
C ALA A 30 -3.59 -1.78 7.93
N ALA A 31 -3.90 -1.24 6.75
CA ALA A 31 -3.88 -1.98 5.48
C ALA A 31 -2.46 -2.45 5.12
N VAL A 32 -1.44 -1.62 5.35
CA VAL A 32 -0.03 -2.01 5.15
C VAL A 32 0.37 -3.17 6.06
N ARG A 33 0.07 -3.09 7.36
CA ARG A 33 0.38 -4.19 8.30
C ARG A 33 -0.33 -5.49 7.93
N ALA A 34 -1.58 -5.41 7.47
CA ALA A 34 -2.34 -6.58 7.05
C ALA A 34 -1.75 -7.24 5.78
N ALA A 35 -1.23 -6.44 4.86
CA ALA A 35 -0.53 -6.97 3.67
C ALA A 35 0.79 -7.64 4.05
N ILE A 36 1.58 -7.04 4.96
CA ILE A 36 2.82 -7.65 5.49
C ILE A 36 2.51 -9.00 6.16
N ALA A 37 1.47 -9.05 7.00
CA ALA A 37 1.08 -10.28 7.69
C ALA A 37 0.67 -11.42 6.74
N ARG A 38 0.23 -11.09 5.52
CA ARG A 38 -0.11 -12.04 4.45
C ARG A 38 0.98 -12.20 3.39
N ASP A 39 2.15 -11.57 3.60
CA ASP A 39 3.31 -11.64 2.71
C ASP A 39 2.96 -11.21 1.27
N TYR A 40 2.17 -10.14 1.15
CA TYR A 40 1.91 -9.46 -0.11
C TYR A 40 2.89 -8.30 -0.34
N SER A 41 3.24 -8.07 -1.60
CA SER A 41 3.84 -6.79 -2.00
C SER A 41 2.79 -5.68 -1.88
N ILE A 42 3.21 -4.44 -1.68
CA ILE A 42 2.33 -3.32 -1.31
C ILE A 42 2.58 -2.16 -2.24
N GLU A 43 1.50 -1.58 -2.74
CA GLU A 43 1.47 -0.32 -3.46
C GLU A 43 0.80 0.75 -2.57
N ILE A 44 1.26 2.01 -2.68
CA ILE A 44 0.73 3.17 -1.97
C ILE A 44 0.85 4.42 -2.84
N ASP A 45 -0.08 5.36 -2.69
CA ASP A 45 -0.07 6.65 -3.39
C ASP A 45 0.69 7.71 -2.60
N LEU A 46 1.65 8.40 -3.22
CA LEU A 46 2.41 9.49 -2.60
C LEU A 46 2.08 10.83 -3.23
N GLN A 47 1.89 11.84 -2.39
CA GLN A 47 1.72 13.23 -2.78
C GLN A 47 2.48 14.18 -1.84
N PRO A 48 2.94 15.35 -2.31
CA PRO A 48 3.59 16.33 -1.46
C PRO A 48 2.55 17.15 -0.65
N SER A 49 2.87 17.45 0.61
CA SER A 49 2.20 18.52 1.37
C SER A 49 2.59 19.91 0.83
N ALA A 50 1.96 20.97 1.35
CA ALA A 50 2.26 22.36 0.97
C ALA A 50 3.73 22.76 1.19
N ASP A 51 4.40 22.13 2.17
CA ASP A 51 5.82 22.30 2.47
C ASP A 51 6.72 21.19 1.87
N GLY A 52 6.18 20.35 0.97
CA GLY A 52 6.93 19.36 0.20
C GLY A 52 7.23 18.04 0.92
N VAL A 53 6.58 17.77 2.06
CA VAL A 53 6.71 16.50 2.78
C VAL A 53 5.91 15.43 2.07
N ALA A 54 6.47 14.23 1.91
CA ALA A 54 5.77 13.10 1.33
C ALA A 54 4.63 12.62 2.24
N MET A 55 3.42 12.61 1.71
CA MET A 55 2.19 12.18 2.35
C MET A 55 1.61 11.00 1.59
N VAL A 56 0.97 10.07 2.29
CA VAL A 56 0.29 8.93 1.68
C VAL A 56 -1.20 9.26 1.53
N PHE A 57 -1.64 9.58 0.32
CA PHE A 57 -3.02 9.94 0.03
C PHE A 57 -3.31 9.83 -1.48
N HIS A 58 -4.52 9.40 -1.84
CA HIS A 58 -4.87 9.13 -3.23
C HIS A 58 -5.53 10.33 -3.94
N ASP A 59 -6.50 10.98 -3.31
CA ASP A 59 -7.29 12.05 -3.94
C ASP A 59 -6.55 13.41 -3.90
N TYR A 60 -7.05 14.41 -4.62
CA TYR A 60 -6.51 15.79 -4.71
C TYR A 60 -7.50 16.82 -4.18
#